data_AF-A0A6G4VL59-F1
#
_entry.id   AF-A0A6G4VL59-F1
#
_cell.length_a   1.000
_cell.length_b   1.000
_cell.length_c   1.000
_cell.angle_alpha   90.00
_cell.angle_beta   90.00
_cell.angle_gamma   90.00
#
_symmetry.space_group_name_H-M   'P 1'
#
loop_
_entity.id
_entity.type
_entity.pdbx_description
1 polymer ?
#
loop_
_entity_poly.entity_id
_entity_poly.type
_entity_poly.pdbx_seq_one_letter_code
_entity_poly.pdbx_strand_id
1 'polypeptide(L)'
;MERGESAASCGGCVLAAAGASVAALVWASSDRTRRHMGGGFEGEGTDYSVLLTELPLVVAAGAALPALACALLIRMVRRRRRATAAATAPESDLHE
;
A
#
# COMPACT_ATOMS: atom_id res chain seq x y z
N MET A 1 18.71 20.20 -12.94
CA MET A 1 17.27 19.91 -12.77
C MET A 1 17.11 18.70 -11.81
N GLU A 2 17.89 18.62 -10.73
CA GLU A 2 18.11 17.34 -10.01
C GLU A 2 17.52 17.29 -8.59
N ARG A 3 17.16 18.45 -7.99
CA ARG A 3 16.64 18.50 -6.61
C ARG A 3 15.21 17.97 -6.46
N GLY A 4 14.41 18.01 -7.52
CA GLY A 4 13.01 17.56 -7.50
C GLY A 4 12.86 16.03 -7.51
N GLU A 5 13.73 15.33 -8.25
CA GLU A 5 13.73 13.87 -8.34
C GLU A 5 14.19 13.20 -7.04
N SER A 6 15.20 13.76 -6.36
CA SER A 6 15.64 13.21 -5.06
C SER A 6 14.56 13.35 -3.98
N ALA A 7 13.81 14.45 -3.95
CA ALA A 7 12.74 14.64 -2.96
C ALA A 7 11.56 13.70 -3.20
N ALA A 8 11.14 13.54 -4.46
CA ALA A 8 10.08 12.60 -4.84
C ALA A 8 10.50 11.14 -4.61
N SER A 9 11.76 10.80 -4.92
CA SER A 9 12.33 9.47 -4.67
C SER A 9 12.47 9.18 -3.17
N CYS A 10 12.92 10.15 -2.36
CA CYS A 10 12.96 10.01 -0.90
C CYS A 10 11.57 9.82 -0.31
N GLY A 11 10.57 10.55 -0.80
CA GLY A 11 9.18 10.41 -0.36
C GLY A 11 8.63 8.99 -0.61
N GLY A 12 8.92 8.41 -1.78
CA GLY A 12 8.51 7.04 -2.11
C GLY A 12 9.14 5.99 -1.18
N CYS A 13 10.44 6.09 -0.91
CA CYS A 13 11.13 5.16 0.00
C CYS A 13 10.61 5.26 1.44
N VAL A 14 10.41 6.48 1.94
CA VAL A 14 9.86 6.70 3.29
C VAL A 14 8.45 6.13 3.40
N LEU A 15 7.61 6.33 2.39
CA LEU A 15 6.24 5.83 2.40
C LEU A 15 6.18 4.30 2.32
N ALA A 16 7.06 3.69 1.52
CA ALA A 16 7.20 2.24 1.45
C ALA A 16 7.71 1.65 2.77
N ALA A 17 8.74 2.26 3.39
CA ALA A 17 9.26 1.83 4.68
C ALA A 17 8.19 1.97 5.79
N ALA A 18 7.44 3.06 5.79
CA ALA A 18 6.33 3.26 6.72
C ALA A 18 5.22 2.21 6.52
N GLY A 19 4.82 1.95 5.28
CA GLY A 19 3.82 0.94 4.94
C GLY A 19 4.24 -0.47 5.36
N ALA A 20 5.49 -0.86 5.10
CA ALA A 20 6.06 -2.12 5.54
C ALA A 20 6.09 -2.25 7.08
N SER A 21 6.51 -1.18 7.77
CA SER A 21 6.60 -1.15 9.23
C SER A 21 5.23 -1.30 9.90
N VAL A 22 4.23 -0.56 9.41
CA VAL A 22 2.85 -0.65 9.89
C VAL A 22 2.27 -2.02 9.61
N ALA A 23 2.47 -2.58 8.42
CA ALA A 23 1.99 -3.92 8.09
C ALA A 23 2.61 -4.99 8.99
N ALA A 24 3.93 -4.90 9.25
CA ALA A 24 4.62 -5.81 10.17
C ALA A 24 4.10 -5.69 11.61
N LEU A 25 3.87 -4.46 12.10
CA LEU A 25 3.29 -4.22 13.43
C LEU A 25 1.87 -4.81 13.55
N VAL A 26 1.02 -4.57 12.56
CA VAL A 26 -0.35 -5.11 12.53
C VAL A 26 -0.31 -6.65 12.52
N TRP A 27 0.53 -7.24 11.67
CA TRP A 27 0.70 -8.69 11.61
C TRP A 27 1.24 -9.27 12.93
N ALA A 28 2.22 -8.63 13.56
CA ALA A 28 2.76 -9.04 14.85
C ALA A 28 1.73 -8.93 15.98
N SER A 29 0.84 -7.92 15.92
CA SER A 29 -0.23 -7.72 16.91
C SER A 29 -1.42 -8.66 16.75
N SER A 30 -1.51 -9.37 15.62
CA SER A 30 -2.61 -10.31 15.34
C SER A 30 -2.63 -11.46 16.34
N ASP A 31 -3.83 -11.81 16.84
CA ASP A 31 -4.04 -12.93 17.74
C ASP A 31 -3.51 -14.26 17.17
N ARG A 32 -3.49 -14.42 15.84
CA ARG A 32 -2.93 -15.62 15.19
C ARG A 32 -1.43 -15.72 15.44
N THR A 33 -0.69 -14.65 15.15
CA THR A 33 0.76 -14.58 15.30
C THR A 33 1.16 -14.69 16.77
N ARG A 34 0.44 -14.02 17.67
CA ARG A 34 0.68 -14.11 19.12
C ARG A 34 0.49 -15.53 19.67
N ARG A 35 -0.47 -16.31 19.16
CA ARG A 35 -0.65 -17.71 19.56
C ARG A 35 0.49 -18.61 19.08
N HIS A 36 1.10 -18.29 17.93
CA HIS A 36 2.21 -19.07 17.35
C HIS A 36 3.57 -18.63 17.90
N MET A 37 3.71 -17.49 18.59
CA MET A 37 5.00 -17.04 19.13
C MET A 37 5.26 -17.46 20.59
N GLY A 38 4.60 -18.53 21.07
CA GLY A 38 4.90 -19.10 22.39
C GLY A 38 4.28 -18.32 23.55
N GLY A 39 3.06 -18.70 23.93
CA GLY A 39 2.48 -18.35 25.23
C GLY A 39 2.70 -19.42 26.31
N GLY A 40 3.44 -20.49 25.99
CA GLY A 40 3.68 -21.65 26.87
C GLY A 40 4.97 -21.55 27.70
N PHE A 41 5.07 -22.37 28.74
CA PHE A 41 6.28 -22.49 29.57
C PHE A 41 7.46 -23.02 28.72
N GLU A 42 8.67 -22.47 28.88
CA GLU A 42 9.88 -22.78 28.09
C GLU A 42 9.82 -22.53 26.57
N GLY A 43 8.83 -21.78 26.07
CA GLY A 43 8.71 -21.50 24.63
C GLY A 43 7.99 -22.59 23.84
N GLU A 44 7.33 -23.53 24.54
CA GLU A 44 6.48 -24.55 23.94
C GLU A 44 5.38 -23.90 23.08
N GLY A 45 5.24 -24.37 21.83
CA GLY A 45 4.32 -23.80 20.84
C GLY A 45 4.82 -22.56 20.10
N THR A 46 6.10 -22.22 20.20
CA THR A 46 6.73 -21.17 19.38
C THR A 46 7.06 -21.71 17.98
N ASP A 47 6.28 -21.27 16.99
CA ASP A 47 6.45 -21.57 15.58
C ASP A 47 7.08 -20.38 14.84
N TYR A 48 8.39 -20.47 14.63
CA TYR A 48 9.16 -19.48 13.86
C TYR A 48 8.95 -19.59 12.35
N SER A 49 8.31 -20.66 11.85
CA SER A 49 8.06 -20.80 10.42
C SER A 49 7.16 -19.69 9.90
N VAL A 50 6.22 -19.23 10.73
CA VAL A 50 5.29 -18.12 10.42
C VAL A 50 6.05 -16.81 10.17
N LEU A 51 7.16 -16.56 10.88
CA LEU A 51 8.03 -15.41 10.58
C LEU A 51 8.70 -15.55 9.21
N LEU A 52 9.15 -16.74 8.87
CA LEU A 52 9.86 -16.98 7.61
C LEU A 52 8.93 -16.96 6.40
N THR A 53 7.69 -17.40 6.55
CA THR A 53 6.73 -17.52 5.44
C THR A 53 5.88 -16.27 5.26
N GLU A 54 5.35 -15.71 6.34
CA GLU A 54 4.37 -14.62 6.27
C GLU A 54 5.03 -13.23 6.27
N LEU A 55 6.10 -13.04 7.04
CA LEU A 55 6.74 -11.72 7.19
C LEU A 55 7.24 -11.13 5.86
N PRO A 56 7.88 -11.90 4.94
CA PRO A 56 8.30 -11.36 3.65
C PRO A 56 7.12 -10.87 2.81
N LEU A 57 6.01 -11.62 2.84
CA LEU A 57 4.79 -11.28 2.11
C LEU A 57 4.12 -10.04 2.71
N VAL A 58 4.03 -9.95 4.03
CA VAL A 58 3.47 -8.79 4.75
C VAL A 58 4.29 -7.53 4.49
N VAL A 59 5.62 -7.63 4.52
CA VAL A 59 6.53 -6.52 4.23
C VAL A 59 6.38 -6.06 2.78
N ALA A 60 6.36 -7.00 1.82
CA ALA A 60 6.18 -6.68 0.40
C ALA A 60 4.81 -6.03 0.13
N ALA A 61 3.74 -6.57 0.72
CA ALA A 61 2.39 -6.02 0.61
C ALA A 61 2.31 -4.63 1.25
N GLY A 62 2.87 -4.45 2.45
CA GLY A 62 2.92 -3.17 3.16
C GLY A 62 3.69 -2.11 2.39
N ALA A 63 4.80 -2.48 1.74
CA ALA A 63 5.58 -1.56 0.91
C ALA A 63 4.86 -1.15 -0.39
N ALA A 64 4.10 -2.06 -1.01
CA ALA A 64 3.43 -1.82 -2.30
C ALA A 64 2.07 -1.08 -2.15
N LEU A 65 1.39 -1.26 -1.02
CA LEU A 65 0.06 -0.69 -0.73
C LEU A 65 -0.05 0.83 -0.96
N PRO A 66 0.89 1.67 -0.49
CA PRO A 66 0.82 3.12 -0.68
C PRO A 66 0.85 3.52 -2.15
N ALA A 67 1.71 2.87 -2.93
CA ALA A 67 1.83 3.13 -4.37
C ALA A 67 0.57 2.71 -5.12
N LEU A 68 0.02 1.53 -4.81
CA LEU A 68 -1.26 1.05 -5.36
C LEU A 68 -2.41 2.00 -5.04
N ALA A 69 -2.51 2.47 -3.78
CA ALA A 69 -3.53 3.43 -3.36
C ALA A 69 -3.42 4.75 -4.14
N CYS A 70 -2.21 5.31 -4.27
CA CYS A 70 -1.98 6.51 -5.09
C CYS A 70 -2.36 6.30 -6.55
N ALA A 71 -1.98 5.17 -7.16
CA ALA A 71 -2.32 4.86 -8.54
C ALA A 71 -3.84 4.77 -8.77
N LEU A 72 -4.57 4.16 -7.84
CA LEU A 72 -6.03 4.06 -7.87
C LEU A 72 -6.69 5.44 -7.74
N LEU A 73 -6.23 6.28 -6.81
CA LEU A 73 -6.73 7.64 -6.64
C LEU A 73 -6.53 8.47 -7.91
N ILE A 74 -5.34 8.43 -8.50
CA ILE A 74 -5.05 9.11 -9.77
C ILE A 74 -5.98 8.61 -10.88
N ARG A 75 -6.18 7.29 -10.98
CA ARG A 75 -7.08 6.69 -11.98
C ARG A 75 -8.53 7.15 -11.78
N MET A 76 -9.02 7.19 -10.54
CA MET A 76 -10.37 7.65 -10.22
C MET A 76 -10.57 9.14 -10.57
N VAL A 77 -9.61 9.99 -10.19
CA VAL A 77 -9.66 11.43 -10.51
C VAL A 77 -9.65 11.65 -12.02
N ARG A 78 -8.79 10.95 -12.76
CA ARG A 78 -8.74 11.03 -14.23
C ARG A 78 -10.05 10.59 -14.88
N ARG A 79 -10.66 9.51 -14.37
CA ARG A 79 -11.98 9.05 -14.85
C ARG A 79 -13.07 10.08 -14.61
N ARG A 80 -13.13 10.68 -13.41
CA ARG A 80 -14.10 11.73 -13.09
C ARG A 80 -13.93 12.95 -13.99
N ARG A 81 -12.69 13.42 -14.21
CA ARG A 81 -12.41 14.55 -15.10
C ARG A 81 -12.84 14.30 -16.54
N ARG A 82 -12.66 13.07 -17.04
CA ARG A 82 -13.13 12.68 -18.39
C ARG A 82 -14.67 12.67 -18.46
N ALA A 83 -15.33 12.17 -17.42
CA ALA A 83 -16.79 12.16 -17.35
C ALA A 83 -17.36 13.58 -17.33
N THR A 84 -16.78 14.50 -16.54
CA THR A 84 -17.20 15.91 -16.56
C THR A 84 -16.89 16.59 -17.89
N ALA A 85 -15.72 16.34 -18.50
CA ALA A 85 -15.39 16.91 -19.81
C ALA A 85 -16.34 16.46 -20.93
N ALA A 86 -16.73 15.18 -20.93
CA ALA A 86 -17.71 14.64 -21.88
C ALA A 86 -19.12 15.21 -21.65
N ALA A 87 -19.51 15.47 -20.39
CA ALA A 87 -20.79 16.09 -20.06
C ALA A 87 -20.85 17.59 -20.42
N THR A 88 -19.70 18.25 -20.51
CA THR A 88 -19.58 19.66 -20.92
C THR A 88 -19.25 19.84 -22.40
N ALA A 89 -19.14 18.76 -23.18
CA ALA A 89 -18.94 18.86 -24.62
C ALA A 89 -20.22 19.47 -25.22
N PRO A 90 -20.16 20.69 -25.79
CA PRO A 90 -21.33 21.36 -26.31
C PRO A 90 -21.90 20.57 -27.48
N GLU A 91 -23.21 20.41 -27.49
CA GLU A 91 -24.07 19.87 -28.56
C GLU A 91 -24.03 20.74 -29.84
N SER A 92 -22.93 21.45 -30.11
CA SER A 92 -22.81 22.43 -31.20
C SER A 92 -22.35 21.83 -32.53
N ASP A 93 -22.04 20.53 -32.60
CA ASP A 93 -21.67 19.83 -33.84
C ASP A 93 -22.87 19.14 -34.53
N LEU A 94 -24.10 19.55 -34.23
CA LEU A 94 -25.32 19.05 -34.88
C LEU A 94 -26.05 20.14 -35.69
N HIS A 95 -25.30 21.10 -36.25
CA HIS A 95 -25.82 22.07 -37.22
C HIS A 95 -24.68 22.65 -38.08
N GLU A 96 -24.03 21.81 -38.89
CA GLU A 96 -23.45 22.22 -40.18
C GLU A 96 -23.93 21.27 -41.28
#